data_AF-A0A1F8MIH4-F1
#
_entry.id   AF-A0A1F8MIH4-F1
#
_cell.length_a   1.000
_cell.length_b   1.000
_cell.length_c   1.000
_cell.angle_alpha   90.00
_cell.angle_beta   90.00
_cell.angle_gamma   90.00
#
_symmetry.space_group_name_H-M   'P 1'
#
loop_
_entity.id
_entity.type
_entity.pdbx_description
1 polymer ?
#
loop_
_entity_poly.entity_id
_entity_poly.type
_entity_poly.pdbx_seq_one_letter_code
_entity_poly.pdbx_strand_id
1 'polypeptide(L)' 'MLQVVEALVALGYGHEPRLANALELIRQKQNDEGRWLLEYDYAGKTWVNFGVKKEPNKWVTLRAVRVLKKVG' A
#
# COMPACT_ATOMS: atom_id res chain seq x y z
N MET A 1 -3.74 -5.83 3.83
CA MET A 1 -3.43 -4.79 4.83
C MET A 1 -3.53 -3.38 4.26
N LEU A 2 -2.82 -3.02 3.18
CA LEU A 2 -2.81 -1.66 2.61
C LEU A 2 -4.21 -1.05 2.38
N GLN A 3 -5.16 -1.84 1.87
CA GLN A 3 -6.54 -1.38 1.64
C GLN A 3 -7.27 -0.91 2.91
N VAL A 4 -7.02 -1.57 4.05
CA VAL A 4 -7.65 -1.21 5.33
C VAL A 4 -7.08 0.10 5.85
N VAL A 5 -5.75 0.24 5.80
CA VAL A 5 -5.06 1.47 6.20
C VAL A 5 -5.49 2.64 5.30
N GLU A 6 -5.59 2.43 3.99
CA GLU A 6 -6.06 3.45 3.05
C GLU A 6 -7.47 3.95 3.39
N ALA A 7 -8.40 3.05 3.71
CA ALA A 7 -9.75 3.44 4.12
C ALA A 7 -9.75 4.25 5.41
N LEU A 8 -9.02 3.80 6.44
CA LEU A 8 -8.97 4.49 7.74
C LEU A 8 -8.31 5.87 7.64
N VAL A 9 -7.22 5.98 6.87
CA VAL A 9 -6.55 7.26 6.60
C VAL A 9 -7.45 8.18 5.78
N ALA A 10 -8.20 7.66 4.82
CA ALA A 10 -9.16 8.46 4.05
C ALA A 10 -10.29 9.03 4.93
N LEU A 11 -10.68 8.31 5.98
CA LEU A 11 -11.65 8.75 6.98
C LEU A 11 -11.07 9.70 8.06
N GLY A 12 -9.79 10.06 7.98
CA GLY A 12 -9.14 11.00 8.90
C GLY A 12 -8.45 10.36 10.11
N TYR A 13 -8.42 9.03 10.23
CA TYR A 13 -7.77 8.32 11.33
C TYR A 13 -6.25 8.16 11.15
N GLY A 14 -5.63 8.97 10.30
CA GLY A 14 -4.22 8.80 9.92
C GLY A 14 -3.21 8.96 11.06
N HIS A 15 -3.56 9.69 12.11
CA HIS A 15 -2.72 9.93 13.29
C HIS A 15 -3.10 9.06 14.48
N GLU A 16 -3.97 8.06 14.28
CA GLU A 16 -4.38 7.19 15.37
C GLU A 16 -3.21 6.29 15.82
N PRO A 17 -2.84 6.24 17.12
CA PRO A 17 -1.66 5.50 17.58
C PRO A 17 -1.70 4.01 17.23
N ARG A 18 -2.89 3.39 17.18
CA ARG A 18 -3.07 1.99 16.80
C ARG A 18 -2.71 1.71 15.33
N LEU A 19 -2.69 2.73 14.47
CA LEU A 19 -2.29 2.63 13.07
C LEU A 19 -0.77 2.78 12.86
N ALA A 20 -0.02 3.24 13.87
CA ALA A 20 1.40 3.54 13.74
C ALA A 20 2.21 2.35 13.19
N ASN A 21 2.02 1.14 13.75
CA ASN A 21 2.71 -0.06 13.29
C ASN A 21 2.36 -0.44 11.84
N ALA A 22 1.12 -0.20 11.41
CA ALA A 22 0.70 -0.50 10.05
C ALA A 22 1.27 0.51 9.04
N LEU A 23 1.33 1.80 9.41
CA LEU A 23 1.98 2.84 8.62
C LEU A 23 3.48 2.60 8.51
N GLU A 24 4.12 2.21 9.60
CA GLU A 24 5.55 1.88 9.62
C GLU A 24 5.84 0.66 8.75
N LEU A 25 5.04 -0.40 8.83
CA LEU A 25 5.16 -1.55 7.93
C LEU A 25 5.00 -1.15 6.45
N ILE A 26 4.11 -0.20 6.14
CA ILE A 26 4.00 0.32 4.77
C ILE A 26 5.29 1.04 4.37
N ARG A 27 5.86 1.90 5.23
CA ARG A 27 7.14 2.59 4.93
C ARG A 27 8.28 1.61 4.71
N GLN A 28 8.43 0.61 5.56
CA GLN A 28 9.51 -0.38 5.48
C GLN A 28 9.48 -1.23 4.20
N LYS A 29 8.31 -1.36 3.56
CA LYS A 29 8.17 -2.09 2.30
C LYS A 29 8.48 -1.24 1.06
N GLN A 30 8.79 0.04 1.24
CA GLN A 30 9.27 0.89 0.16
C GLN A 30 10.67 0.43 -0.25
N ASN A 31 10.89 0.24 -1.55
CA ASN A 31 12.23 -0.04 -2.07
C ASN A 31 13.03 1.27 -2.29
N ASP A 32 14.29 1.13 -2.69
CA ASP A 32 15.22 2.26 -2.91
C ASP A 32 14.74 3.25 -3.99
N GLU A 33 13.88 2.79 -4.92
CA GLU A 33 13.26 3.63 -5.95
C GLU A 33 11.94 4.26 -5.51
N GLY A 34 11.55 4.10 -4.25
CA GLY A 34 10.32 4.65 -3.71
C GLY A 34 9.05 3.90 -4.15
N ARG A 35 9.17 2.62 -4.53
CA ARG A 35 8.08 1.78 -5.05
C ARG A 35 7.77 0.60 -4.12
N TRP A 36 6.57 0.04 -4.30
CA TRP A 36 6.10 -1.13 -3.57
C TRP A 36 5.82 -2.30 -4.50
N LEU A 37 6.13 -3.51 -4.01
CA LEU A 37 5.96 -4.74 -4.77
C LEU A 37 4.49 -5.20 -4.80
N LEU A 38 4.12 -5.92 -5.86
CA LEU A 38 2.87 -6.68 -5.90
C LEU A 38 3.03 -7.99 -5.09
N GLU A 39 2.74 -7.93 -3.79
CA GLU A 39 2.84 -9.10 -2.90
C GLU A 39 1.66 -10.08 -3.06
N TYR A 40 0.47 -9.53 -3.34
CA TYR A 40 -0.75 -10.31 -3.52
C TYR A 40 -1.34 -10.02 -4.90
N ASP A 41 -1.49 -11.09 -5.67
CA ASP A 41 -2.07 -11.06 -7.00
C ASP A 41 -3.32 -11.95 -7.03
N TYR A 42 -4.32 -11.53 -7.80
CA TYR A 42 -5.54 -12.29 -8.08
C TYR A 42 -5.43 -13.03 -9.42
N ALA A 43 -4.22 -13.41 -9.82
CA ALA A 43 -3.97 -14.14 -11.06
C ALA A 43 -4.85 -15.41 -11.11
N GLY A 44 -5.57 -15.60 -12.21
CA GLY A 44 -6.51 -16.71 -12.40
C GLY A 44 -7.83 -16.61 -11.63
N LYS A 45 -8.04 -15.59 -10.80
CA LYS A 45 -9.30 -15.34 -10.07
C LYS A 45 -10.12 -14.19 -10.64
N THR A 46 -9.56 -13.43 -11.57
CA THR A 46 -10.20 -12.28 -12.22
C THR A 46 -9.81 -12.22 -13.70
N TRP A 47 -10.58 -11.45 -14.47
CA TRP A 47 -10.40 -11.26 -15.91
C TRP A 47 -9.21 -10.35 -16.25
N VAL A 48 -8.60 -9.69 -15.26
CA VAL A 48 -7.59 -8.65 -15.46
C VAL A 48 -6.30 -9.00 -14.73
N ASN A 49 -5.17 -8.82 -15.41
CA ASN A 49 -3.84 -8.98 -14.82
C ASN A 49 -3.31 -7.60 -14.37
N PHE A 50 -2.85 -7.52 -13.12
CA PHE A 50 -2.35 -6.28 -12.51
C PHE A 50 -0.82 -6.16 -12.51
N GLY A 51 -0.10 -7.16 -13.01
CA GLY A 51 1.36 -7.19 -13.11
C GLY A 51 1.95 -8.50 -12.57
N VAL A 52 3.28 -8.59 -12.62
CA VAL A 52 4.01 -9.76 -12.12
C VAL A 52 4.14 -9.67 -10.59
N LYS A 53 3.95 -10.80 -9.92
CA LYS A 53 4.11 -10.91 -8.47
C LYS A 53 5.57 -10.65 -8.08
N LYS A 54 5.78 -9.99 -6.93
CA LYS A 54 7.08 -9.58 -6.39
C LYS A 54 7.84 -8.55 -7.23
N GLU A 55 7.21 -7.97 -8.25
CA GLU A 55 7.77 -6.82 -8.97
C GLU A 55 7.16 -5.50 -8.49
N PRO A 56 7.90 -4.37 -8.61
CA PRO A 56 7.35 -3.05 -8.33
C PRO A 56 6.08 -2.77 -9.14
N ASN A 57 5.03 -2.32 -8.45
CA ASN A 57 3.72 -2.16 -9.06
C ASN A 57 3.21 -0.72 -8.97
N LYS A 58 2.78 -0.18 -10.11
CA LYS A 58 2.29 1.21 -10.20
C LYS A 58 1.07 1.47 -9.31
N TRP A 59 0.15 0.51 -9.19
CA TRP A 59 -1.08 0.68 -8.43
C TRP A 59 -0.83 0.58 -6.92
N VAL A 60 -0.01 -0.38 -6.50
CA VAL A 60 0.38 -0.50 -5.08
C VAL A 60 1.18 0.73 -4.65
N THR A 61 2.11 1.19 -5.49
CA THR A 61 2.93 2.38 -5.24
C THR A 61 2.05 3.63 -5.10
N LEU A 62 1.11 3.87 -6.02
CA LEU A 62 0.21 5.03 -5.96
C LEU A 62 -0.59 5.05 -4.64
N ARG A 63 -1.14 3.89 -4.24
CA ARG A 63 -1.94 3.77 -3.01
C ARG A 63 -1.10 3.99 -1.76
N ALA A 64 0.08 3.39 -1.69
CA ALA A 64 1.01 3.58 -0.57
C ALA A 64 1.44 5.05 -0.43
N VAL A 65 1.83 5.70 -1.53
CA VAL A 65 2.20 7.12 -1.51
C VAL A 65 1.04 8.01 -1.06
N ARG A 66 -0.19 7.77 -1.52
CA ARG A 66 -1.37 8.53 -1.07
C ARG A 66 -1.62 8.40 0.43
N VAL A 67 -1.45 7.20 0.97
CA VAL A 67 -1.55 6.95 2.42
C VAL A 67 -0.47 7.74 3.16
N LEU A 68 0.79 7.59 2.76
CA LEU A 68 1.91 8.21 3.46
C LEU A 68 1.88 9.74 3.40
N LYS A 69 1.46 10.33 2.27
CA LYS A 69 1.29 11.80 2.14
C LYS A 69 0.17 12.40 2.99
N LYS A 70 -0.76 11.60 3.48
CA LYS A 70 -1.86 12.07 4.34
C LYS A 70 -1.53 12.03 5.83
N VAL A 71 -0.45 11.34 6.21
CA VAL A 71 -0.05 11.09 7.61
C VAL A 71 1.33 11.66 7.93
N GLY A 72 1.94 12.37 6.99
CA GLY A 72 3.17 13.14 7.14
C GLY A 72 2.97 14.51 6.55
#